data_AF-A0A1S8YQR2-F1
#
_entry.id   AF-A0A1S8YQR2-F1
#
_cell.length_a   1.000
_cell.length_b   1.000
_cell.length_c   1.000
_cell.angle_alpha   90.00
_cell.angle_beta   90.00
_cell.angle_gamma   90.00
#
_symmetry.space_group_name_H-M   'P 1'
#
loop_
_entity.id
_entity.type
_entity.pdbx_description
1 polymer ?
#
loop_
_entity_poly.entity_id
_entity_poly.type
_entity_poly.pdbx_seq_one_letter_code
_entity_poly.pdbx_strand_id
1 'polypeptide(L)'
;MNKINIFPGLSLYLKAHFLNSSSSAVKLAERTKSEKHIAFAKKLLSVRQGFNEINIKNNSGDANYQMTKSKYIKLSQRINAIDTESSQQNPVPFDEVNISFNRKGELSQNSANTMINQLNVASQKREEGGFNLYTSRQLNARWGGQVSILEKRPKLDFDRPAIWPGASKKGYFGCFIPGQSYMRSDNLRAIDRIFANQNIQPNLGSDAHIMATSTNLSSIARKKLANKHQIAITPVKLNGKEIAYIFSNQHQYSNTLFLSAHAGGDNVGTFTKPDGIEFNFVAPSNHLLQSNTMLFAEKYKKNEVLFKEDSQIYASPHREATNYSLNGNIHTQPEQVANFIGKMNPEEGGQRFDFVLLNREARGGHFTDLIQGLKDTLDWMPERLICHFCRRQNKNVKIFPASNNYTDRSDSE
;
A
#
# COMPACT_ATOMS: atom_id res chain seq x y z
N MET A 1 17.65 -32.39 21.50
CA MET A 1 16.61 -31.51 20.90
C MET A 1 16.21 -30.47 21.94
N ASN A 2 16.82 -29.29 21.91
CA ASN A 2 16.46 -28.19 22.81
C ASN A 2 15.54 -27.22 22.04
N LYS A 3 14.27 -27.14 22.46
CA LYS A 3 13.34 -26.09 22.02
C LYS A 3 13.91 -24.75 22.45
N ILE A 4 14.38 -23.95 21.50
CA ILE A 4 14.85 -22.58 21.77
C ILE A 4 13.60 -21.69 21.94
N ASN A 5 13.38 -21.21 23.16
CA ASN A 5 12.38 -20.20 23.49
C ASN A 5 12.78 -18.86 22.86
N ILE A 6 12.16 -18.51 21.73
CA ILE A 6 12.20 -17.15 21.20
C ILE A 6 11.47 -16.25 22.21
N PHE A 7 12.14 -15.23 22.76
CA PHE A 7 11.53 -14.25 23.67
C PHE A 7 10.20 -13.73 23.09
N PRO A 8 9.03 -14.09 23.65
CA PRO A 8 7.78 -13.91 22.91
C PRO A 8 7.24 -12.47 22.94
N GLY A 9 7.99 -11.51 23.51
CA GLY A 9 7.74 -10.07 23.41
C GLY A 9 8.28 -9.42 22.12
N LEU A 10 9.38 -9.91 21.56
CA LEU A 10 10.02 -9.29 20.38
C LEU A 10 9.15 -9.41 19.11
N SER A 11 8.48 -10.56 18.93
CA SER A 11 7.55 -10.78 17.82
C SER A 11 6.33 -9.84 17.90
N LEU A 12 5.82 -9.60 19.11
CA LEU A 12 4.70 -8.68 19.33
C LEU A 12 5.13 -7.23 19.10
N TYR A 13 6.32 -6.84 19.58
CA TYR A 13 6.90 -5.52 19.34
C TYR A 13 7.05 -5.21 17.85
N LEU A 14 7.62 -6.15 17.08
CA LEU A 14 7.81 -5.96 15.64
C LEU A 14 6.47 -5.84 14.89
N LYS A 15 5.47 -6.65 15.23
CA LYS A 15 4.13 -6.56 14.63
C LYS A 15 3.38 -5.29 15.02
N ALA A 16 3.58 -4.82 16.25
CA ALA A 16 2.94 -3.61 16.75
C ALA A 16 3.54 -2.34 16.10
N HIS A 17 4.88 -2.25 16.04
CA HIS A 17 5.57 -1.04 15.59
C HIS A 17 5.83 -0.97 14.08
N PHE A 18 6.12 -2.09 13.42
CA PHE A 18 6.42 -2.10 11.98
C PHE A 18 5.23 -2.49 11.12
N LEU A 19 4.32 -3.32 11.65
CA LEU A 19 3.12 -3.77 10.93
C LEU A 19 1.84 -3.06 11.41
N ASN A 20 1.96 -2.11 12.35
CA ASN A 20 0.86 -1.32 12.91
C ASN A 20 -0.36 -2.16 13.35
N SER A 21 -0.13 -3.36 13.92
CA SER A 21 -1.21 -4.25 14.39
C SER A 21 -1.73 -3.83 15.76
N SER A 22 -2.99 -3.42 15.83
CA SER A 22 -3.69 -3.06 17.08
C SER A 22 -3.86 -4.27 18.01
N SER A 23 -4.16 -5.45 17.46
CA SER A 23 -4.20 -6.70 18.22
C SER A 23 -2.84 -7.05 18.87
N SER A 24 -1.74 -6.87 18.11
CA SER A 24 -0.39 -7.14 18.64
C SER A 24 0.04 -6.10 19.67
N ALA A 25 -0.34 -4.83 19.48
CA ALA A 25 -0.07 -3.76 20.43
C ALA A 25 -0.80 -3.98 21.77
N VAL A 26 -2.09 -4.38 21.75
CA VAL A 26 -2.84 -4.72 22.97
C VAL A 26 -2.24 -5.94 23.67
N LYS A 27 -1.90 -7.01 22.94
CA LYS A 27 -1.23 -8.18 23.52
C LYS A 27 0.15 -7.87 24.11
N LEU A 28 0.88 -6.94 23.51
CA LEU A 28 2.15 -6.46 24.06
C LEU A 28 1.94 -5.68 25.36
N ALA A 29 0.92 -4.83 25.41
CA ALA A 29 0.53 -4.10 26.61
C ALA A 29 0.04 -5.04 27.73
N GLU A 30 -0.80 -6.03 27.42
CA GLU A 30 -1.25 -7.08 28.37
C GLU A 30 -0.08 -7.78 29.04
N ARG A 31 0.94 -8.09 28.25
CA ARG A 31 2.08 -8.86 28.73
C ARG A 31 3.05 -8.02 29.55
N THR A 32 3.29 -6.78 29.14
CA THR A 32 4.32 -5.93 29.73
C THR A 32 3.78 -5.04 30.84
N LYS A 33 2.46 -4.79 30.86
CA LYS A 33 1.78 -3.83 31.73
C LYS A 33 2.45 -2.44 31.77
N SER A 34 3.23 -2.11 30.73
CA SER A 34 3.99 -0.85 30.65
C SER A 34 3.09 0.28 30.18
N GLU A 35 3.11 1.40 30.90
CA GLU A 35 2.40 2.63 30.51
C GLU A 35 2.71 3.05 29.06
N LYS A 36 3.97 2.91 28.62
CA LYS A 36 4.38 3.23 27.25
C LYS A 36 3.68 2.35 26.21
N HIS A 37 3.56 1.05 26.48
CA HIS A 37 2.88 0.11 25.57
C HIS A 37 1.36 0.27 25.64
N ILE A 38 0.80 0.57 26.82
CA ILE A 38 -0.61 0.89 27.00
C ILE A 38 -0.97 2.16 26.23
N ALA A 39 -0.19 3.24 26.37
CA ALA A 39 -0.36 4.50 25.66
C ALA A 39 -0.22 4.32 24.13
N PHE A 40 0.75 3.52 23.68
CA PHE A 40 0.90 3.19 22.26
C PHE A 40 -0.31 2.42 21.72
N ALA A 41 -0.78 1.40 22.44
CA ALA A 41 -1.96 0.63 22.05
C ALA A 41 -3.24 1.50 22.02
N LYS A 42 -3.44 2.35 23.03
CA LYS A 42 -4.54 3.33 23.09
C LYS A 42 -4.52 4.31 21.92
N LYS A 43 -3.34 4.88 21.61
CA LYS A 43 -3.17 5.78 20.45
C LYS A 43 -3.47 5.09 19.13
N LEU A 44 -3.01 3.85 18.97
CA LEU A 44 -3.27 3.08 17.76
C LEU A 44 -4.76 2.71 17.63
N LEU A 45 -5.44 2.39 18.74
CA LEU A 45 -6.86 2.09 18.78
C LEU A 45 -7.74 3.33 18.56
N SER A 46 -7.42 4.48 19.16
CA SER A 46 -8.21 5.71 18.99
C SER A 46 -8.19 6.20 17.54
N VAL A 47 -7.03 6.09 16.89
CA VAL A 47 -6.88 6.33 15.45
C VAL A 47 -7.81 5.39 14.67
N ARG A 48 -7.84 4.09 14.98
CA ARG A 48 -8.70 3.12 14.27
C ARG A 48 -10.21 3.27 14.58
N GLN A 49 -10.58 3.63 15.79
CA GLN A 49 -11.98 3.83 16.20
C GLN A 49 -12.56 5.14 15.64
N GLY A 50 -11.79 6.23 15.64
CA GLY A 50 -12.19 7.48 15.01
C GLY A 50 -12.45 7.33 13.51
N PHE A 51 -11.76 6.42 12.83
CA PHE A 51 -12.03 6.08 11.43
C PHE A 51 -13.30 5.28 11.21
N ASN A 52 -13.66 4.40 12.14
CA ASN A 52 -14.95 3.72 12.05
C ASN A 52 -16.09 4.73 12.24
N GLU A 53 -16.00 5.67 13.18
CA GLU A 53 -17.04 6.67 13.43
C GLU A 53 -17.27 7.64 12.25
N ILE A 54 -16.21 8.01 11.53
CA ILE A 54 -16.33 8.88 10.33
C ILE A 54 -17.01 8.13 9.16
N ASN A 55 -16.76 6.83 9.01
CA ASN A 55 -17.41 5.99 7.99
C ASN A 55 -18.92 5.72 8.26
N ILE A 56 -19.44 6.03 9.46
CA ILE A 56 -20.88 5.92 9.82
C ILE A 56 -21.74 6.83 8.93
N LYS A 57 -21.20 7.94 8.42
CA LYS A 57 -21.99 8.91 7.66
C LYS A 57 -22.22 8.51 6.20
N ASN A 58 -21.48 7.53 5.65
CA ASN A 58 -21.50 7.25 4.21
C ASN A 58 -21.91 5.81 3.81
N ASN A 59 -21.94 4.81 4.70
CA ASN A 59 -22.28 3.42 4.33
C ASN A 59 -22.80 2.59 5.52
N SER A 60 -24.03 2.85 5.97
CA SER A 60 -24.64 2.22 7.16
C SER A 60 -25.06 0.74 6.98
N GLY A 61 -24.83 0.11 5.83
CA GLY A 61 -25.36 -1.22 5.48
C GLY A 61 -24.34 -2.37 5.29
N ASP A 62 -23.04 -2.13 5.39
CA ASP A 62 -22.03 -3.18 5.12
C ASP A 62 -21.79 -4.08 6.35
N ALA A 63 -22.06 -5.38 6.23
CA ALA A 63 -21.86 -6.37 7.30
C ALA A 63 -20.38 -6.45 7.75
N ASN A 64 -19.42 -6.23 6.85
CA ASN A 64 -17.99 -6.20 7.18
C ASN A 64 -17.63 -5.01 8.08
N TYR A 65 -18.35 -3.90 7.95
CA TYR A 65 -18.14 -2.69 8.75
C TYR A 65 -18.60 -2.88 10.21
N GLN A 66 -19.79 -3.46 10.43
CA GLN A 66 -20.32 -3.69 11.80
C GLN A 66 -19.45 -4.66 12.61
N MET A 67 -18.92 -5.71 11.98
CA MET A 67 -17.99 -6.64 12.64
C MET A 67 -16.62 -6.01 12.96
N THR A 68 -16.11 -5.17 12.06
CA THR A 68 -14.85 -4.44 12.28
C THR A 68 -14.95 -3.47 13.46
N LYS A 69 -16.09 -2.79 13.59
CA LYS A 69 -16.43 -1.95 14.76
C LYS A 69 -16.45 -2.77 16.06
N SER A 70 -17.11 -3.92 16.06
CA SER A 70 -17.17 -4.85 17.22
C SER A 70 -15.77 -5.31 17.68
N LYS A 71 -14.86 -5.62 16.74
CA LYS A 71 -13.47 -5.99 17.04
C LYS A 71 -12.73 -4.90 17.83
N TYR A 72 -12.77 -3.65 17.35
CA TYR A 72 -12.03 -2.56 18.00
C TYR A 72 -12.66 -2.12 19.33
N ILE A 73 -13.98 -2.26 19.48
CA ILE A 73 -14.64 -2.08 20.79
C ILE A 73 -14.10 -3.10 21.80
N LYS A 74 -14.03 -4.39 21.43
CA LYS A 74 -13.49 -5.45 22.31
C LYS A 74 -12.02 -5.23 22.68
N LEU A 75 -11.18 -4.79 21.73
CA LEU A 75 -9.78 -4.46 22.01
C LEU A 75 -9.63 -3.23 22.92
N SER A 76 -10.51 -2.25 22.79
CA SER A 76 -10.55 -1.06 23.64
C SER A 76 -10.99 -1.38 25.07
N GLN A 77 -11.98 -2.25 25.25
CA GLN A 77 -12.37 -2.76 26.57
C GLN A 77 -11.20 -3.46 27.27
N ARG A 78 -10.44 -4.30 26.53
CA ARG A 78 -9.26 -4.99 27.06
C ARG A 78 -8.15 -4.03 27.50
N ILE A 79 -7.83 -3.01 26.70
CA ILE A 79 -6.75 -2.07 27.06
C ILE A 79 -7.14 -1.20 28.25
N ASN A 80 -8.42 -0.85 28.38
CA ASN A 80 -8.92 -0.07 29.52
C ASN A 80 -8.94 -0.90 30.82
N ALA A 81 -9.25 -2.20 30.75
CA ALA A 81 -9.15 -3.09 31.90
C ALA A 81 -7.71 -3.17 32.45
N ILE A 82 -6.71 -3.26 31.57
CA ILE A 82 -5.29 -3.30 31.96
C ILE A 82 -4.83 -1.98 32.58
N ASP A 83 -5.25 -0.86 32.01
CA ASP A 83 -4.95 0.49 32.53
C ASP A 83 -5.50 0.71 33.94
N THR A 84 -6.67 0.12 34.22
CA THR A 84 -7.30 0.12 35.54
C THR A 84 -6.54 -0.78 36.52
N GLU A 85 -6.01 -1.93 36.06
CA GLU A 85 -5.20 -2.85 36.87
C GLU A 85 -3.76 -2.35 37.13
N SER A 86 -3.15 -1.61 36.19
CA SER A 86 -1.79 -1.06 36.33
C SER A 86 -1.70 0.10 37.31
N SER A 87 -2.84 0.69 37.70
CA SER A 87 -2.92 1.74 38.72
C SER A 87 -2.70 1.23 40.16
N GLN A 88 -2.37 -0.05 40.36
CA GLN A 88 -2.12 -0.66 41.67
C GLN A 88 -0.79 -1.45 41.80
N GLN A 89 0.15 -1.40 40.86
CA GLN A 89 1.46 -2.07 41.01
C GLN A 89 2.62 -1.23 40.47
N ASN A 90 3.66 -1.06 41.31
CA ASN A 90 4.90 -0.35 40.98
C ASN A 90 5.67 -1.02 39.82
N PRO A 91 6.27 -0.24 38.89
CA PRO A 91 7.05 -0.78 37.79
C PRO A 91 8.40 -1.35 38.28
N VAL A 92 8.77 -2.51 37.75
CA VAL A 92 10.13 -3.07 37.89
C VAL A 92 11.03 -2.42 36.83
N PRO A 93 12.20 -1.85 37.17
CA PRO A 93 13.10 -1.25 36.19
C PRO A 93 13.86 -2.33 35.41
N PHE A 94 14.18 -2.04 34.15
CA PHE A 94 15.16 -2.79 33.38
C PHE A 94 16.20 -1.82 32.84
N ASP A 95 17.47 -2.09 33.16
CA ASP A 95 18.63 -1.31 32.73
C ASP A 95 18.87 -1.42 31.22
N GLU A 96 19.32 -0.31 30.62
CA GLU A 96 19.78 -0.23 29.24
C GLU A 96 21.02 -1.12 29.02
N VAL A 97 21.02 -1.93 27.95
CA VAL A 97 22.18 -2.73 27.56
C VAL A 97 22.82 -2.18 26.27
N ASN A 98 24.07 -1.74 26.42
CA ASN A 98 25.04 -1.47 25.36
C ASN A 98 25.35 -2.74 24.55
N ILE A 99 25.41 -2.63 23.22
CA ILE A 99 25.58 -3.77 22.30
C ILE A 99 27.00 -3.80 21.70
N SER A 100 27.67 -4.94 21.86
CA SER A 100 28.73 -5.41 20.95
C SER A 100 28.85 -6.93 21.07
N PHE A 101 28.85 -7.74 20.00
CA PHE A 101 29.43 -9.10 20.03
C PHE A 101 29.71 -9.74 18.63
N ASN A 102 30.30 -10.96 18.59
CA ASN A 102 31.16 -11.57 17.56
C ASN A 102 30.74 -13.03 17.16
N ARG A 103 31.68 -13.86 16.68
CA ARG A 103 31.48 -15.12 15.91
C ARG A 103 30.85 -16.30 16.68
N LYS A 104 29.60 -16.20 17.12
CA LYS A 104 28.70 -17.36 17.43
C LYS A 104 27.23 -17.12 17.03
N GLY A 105 26.96 -16.14 16.16
CA GLY A 105 25.61 -15.76 15.75
C GLY A 105 25.17 -14.40 16.28
N GLU A 106 26.11 -13.52 16.58
CA GLU A 106 25.85 -12.11 16.87
C GLU A 106 25.99 -11.29 15.58
N LEU A 107 25.17 -10.22 15.47
CA LEU A 107 25.33 -9.18 14.46
C LEU A 107 26.79 -8.71 14.48
N SER A 108 27.57 -9.07 13.46
CA SER A 108 28.99 -8.70 13.45
C SER A 108 29.13 -7.18 13.44
N GLN A 109 30.17 -6.67 14.10
CA GLN A 109 30.56 -5.25 14.02
C GLN A 109 30.60 -4.76 12.57
N ASN A 110 30.93 -5.61 11.59
CA ASN A 110 30.88 -5.24 10.18
C ASN A 110 29.46 -5.04 9.65
N SER A 111 28.45 -5.77 10.11
CA SER A 111 27.05 -5.60 9.68
C SER A 111 26.39 -4.39 10.35
N ALA A 112 26.68 -4.16 11.63
CA ALA A 112 26.30 -2.95 12.35
C ALA A 112 27.02 -1.71 11.77
N ASN A 113 28.33 -1.81 11.50
CA ASN A 113 29.09 -0.77 10.79
C ASN A 113 28.68 -0.63 9.33
N THR A 114 28.11 -1.65 8.68
CA THR A 114 27.53 -1.52 7.32
C THR A 114 26.20 -0.80 7.37
N MET A 115 25.34 -1.05 8.36
CA MET A 115 24.11 -0.27 8.56
C MET A 115 24.41 1.16 9.02
N ILE A 116 25.38 1.36 9.92
CA ILE A 116 25.86 2.68 10.36
C ILE A 116 26.57 3.38 9.21
N ASN A 117 27.38 2.70 8.38
CA ASN A 117 27.95 3.27 7.16
C ASN A 117 26.88 3.49 6.09
N GLN A 118 25.80 2.72 6.00
CA GLN A 118 24.71 3.00 5.08
C GLN A 118 23.86 4.18 5.55
N LEU A 119 23.68 4.34 6.86
CA LEU A 119 23.05 5.51 7.48
C LEU A 119 23.96 6.75 7.39
N ASN A 120 25.27 6.58 7.54
CA ASN A 120 26.29 7.62 7.41
C ASN A 120 26.58 7.98 5.94
N VAL A 121 26.48 7.04 5.00
CA VAL A 121 26.51 7.29 3.55
C VAL A 121 25.19 7.91 3.11
N ALA A 122 24.06 7.57 3.73
CA ALA A 122 22.78 8.24 3.52
C ALA A 122 22.71 9.64 4.16
N SER A 123 23.57 9.95 5.13
CA SER A 123 23.75 11.30 5.68
C SER A 123 24.86 12.08 4.98
N GLN A 124 25.96 11.45 4.54
CA GLN A 124 27.03 12.06 3.73
C GLN A 124 26.57 12.35 2.28
N LYS A 125 25.72 11.49 1.69
CA LYS A 125 25.04 11.82 0.41
C LYS A 125 24.07 13.01 0.51
N ARG A 126 23.72 13.48 1.72
CA ARG A 126 22.97 14.74 1.88
C ARG A 126 23.88 15.97 1.74
N GLU A 127 25.20 15.82 1.86
CA GLU A 127 26.16 16.92 1.73
C GLU A 127 26.62 17.13 0.27
N GLU A 128 26.41 16.14 -0.61
CA GLU A 128 26.68 16.25 -2.05
C GLU A 128 25.39 16.42 -2.88
N GLY A 129 24.84 17.64 -2.88
CA GLY A 129 24.07 18.20 -4.00
C GLY A 129 22.72 17.54 -4.36
N GLY A 130 21.70 17.77 -3.54
CA GLY A 130 20.29 17.37 -3.74
C GLY A 130 19.72 17.45 -5.17
N PHE A 131 20.03 18.47 -6.00
CA PHE A 131 19.54 18.52 -7.39
C PHE A 131 20.33 17.58 -8.34
N ASN A 132 21.65 17.46 -8.17
CA ASN A 132 22.52 16.65 -9.04
C ASN A 132 22.30 15.14 -8.87
N LEU A 133 21.55 14.74 -7.83
CA LEU A 133 21.13 13.35 -7.61
C LEU A 133 19.97 12.92 -8.52
N TYR A 134 19.30 13.87 -9.19
CA TYR A 134 18.17 13.60 -10.05
C TYR A 134 18.43 14.10 -11.46
N THR A 135 18.26 13.22 -12.44
CA THR A 135 18.24 13.59 -13.86
C THR A 135 16.99 14.42 -14.17
N SER A 136 17.07 15.30 -15.17
CA SER A 136 15.89 16.05 -15.64
C SER A 136 14.73 15.12 -16.03
N ARG A 137 15.05 13.92 -16.53
CA ARG A 137 14.05 12.87 -16.83
C ARG A 137 13.31 12.39 -15.57
N GLN A 138 14.01 12.17 -14.46
CA GLN A 138 13.39 11.74 -13.19
C GLN A 138 12.51 12.84 -12.60
N LEU A 139 12.94 14.09 -12.66
CA LEU A 139 12.13 15.22 -12.20
C LEU A 139 10.91 15.45 -13.10
N ASN A 140 11.06 15.34 -14.41
CA ASN A 140 9.95 15.47 -15.36
C ASN A 140 8.90 14.36 -15.15
N ALA A 141 9.36 13.11 -14.97
CA ALA A 141 8.49 11.97 -14.70
C ALA A 141 7.74 12.12 -13.37
N ARG A 142 8.34 12.80 -12.38
CA ARG A 142 7.72 13.02 -11.06
C ARG A 142 6.43 13.81 -11.13
N TRP A 143 6.28 14.78 -12.03
CA TRP A 143 5.04 15.57 -12.14
C TRP A 143 4.36 15.43 -13.50
N GLY A 144 4.67 14.38 -14.26
CA GLY A 144 4.06 14.11 -15.57
C GLY A 144 4.20 15.25 -16.57
N GLY A 145 5.28 16.04 -16.50
CA GLY A 145 5.48 17.21 -17.34
C GLY A 145 4.72 18.48 -16.95
N GLN A 146 3.95 18.47 -15.86
CA GLN A 146 3.23 19.66 -15.36
C GLN A 146 4.17 20.69 -14.72
N VAL A 147 5.38 20.29 -14.33
CA VAL A 147 6.41 21.16 -13.75
C VAL A 147 7.58 21.27 -14.73
N SER A 148 7.96 22.49 -15.07
CA SER A 148 9.12 22.76 -15.93
C SER A 148 10.42 22.53 -15.18
N ILE A 149 11.30 21.70 -15.75
CA ILE A 149 12.64 21.49 -15.20
C ILE A 149 13.59 22.48 -15.87
N LEU A 150 14.09 23.44 -15.10
CA LEU A 150 14.94 24.52 -15.60
C LEU A 150 16.34 24.43 -15.01
N GLU A 151 17.33 24.93 -15.74
CA GLU A 151 18.73 25.01 -15.27
C GLU A 151 18.94 26.16 -14.27
N LYS A 152 18.10 27.19 -14.35
CA LYS A 152 18.20 28.40 -13.52
C LYS A 152 16.83 28.97 -13.19
N ARG A 153 16.83 29.90 -12.24
CA ARG A 153 15.61 30.59 -11.78
C ARG A 153 14.88 31.23 -12.97
N PRO A 154 13.57 30.96 -13.14
CA PRO A 154 12.77 31.61 -14.16
C PRO A 154 12.51 33.08 -13.78
N LYS A 155 12.19 33.89 -14.80
CA LYS A 155 11.68 35.25 -14.60
C LYS A 155 10.32 35.22 -13.90
N LEU A 156 9.89 36.36 -13.35
CA LEU A 156 8.62 36.49 -12.61
C LEU A 156 7.38 36.26 -13.49
N ASP A 157 7.50 36.52 -14.78
CA ASP A 157 6.47 36.36 -15.82
C ASP A 157 6.40 34.94 -16.40
N PHE A 158 7.15 33.99 -15.83
CA PHE A 158 7.06 32.60 -16.25
C PHE A 158 5.66 32.05 -15.96
N ASP A 159 5.07 31.40 -16.95
CA ASP A 159 3.63 31.14 -17.03
C ASP A 159 3.21 29.79 -16.43
N ARG A 160 4.18 28.98 -15.99
CA ARG A 160 3.93 27.63 -15.48
C ARG A 160 4.81 27.30 -14.28
N PRO A 161 4.42 26.31 -13.47
CA PRO A 161 5.23 25.84 -12.35
C PRO A 161 6.62 25.36 -12.81
N ALA A 162 7.64 25.63 -12.00
CA ALA A 162 9.02 25.29 -12.34
C ALA A 162 9.85 24.85 -11.14
N ILE A 163 10.88 24.04 -11.41
CA ILE A 163 11.91 23.65 -10.46
C ILE A 163 13.30 23.77 -11.11
N TRP A 164 14.29 24.19 -10.33
CA TRP A 164 15.68 24.34 -10.77
C TRP A 164 16.67 24.16 -9.60
N PRO A 165 17.98 23.99 -9.87
CA PRO A 165 18.99 23.94 -8.82
C PRO A 165 19.08 25.27 -8.06
N GLY A 166 19.06 25.22 -6.73
CA GLY A 166 19.18 26.38 -5.86
C GLY A 166 20.59 26.99 -5.92
N ALA A 167 20.73 28.13 -6.60
CA ALA A 167 22.03 28.79 -6.81
C ALA A 167 22.69 29.36 -5.52
N SER A 168 21.95 29.52 -4.44
CA SER A 168 22.43 30.19 -3.20
C SER A 168 22.78 29.24 -2.06
N LYS A 169 22.38 27.97 -2.14
CA LYS A 169 22.76 26.93 -1.17
C LYS A 169 22.81 25.58 -1.87
N LYS A 170 24.00 24.98 -1.90
CA LYS A 170 24.24 23.68 -2.56
C LYS A 170 23.27 22.64 -1.97
N GLY A 171 22.59 21.91 -2.84
CA GLY A 171 21.62 20.87 -2.47
C GLY A 171 20.17 21.32 -2.27
N TYR A 172 19.88 22.61 -2.42
CA TYR A 172 18.50 23.12 -2.42
C TYR A 172 17.91 23.11 -3.82
N PHE A 173 16.60 22.97 -3.89
CA PHE A 173 15.75 23.19 -5.06
C PHE A 173 15.13 24.57 -4.96
N GLY A 174 15.15 25.33 -6.06
CA GLY A 174 14.25 26.45 -6.26
C GLY A 174 12.93 25.97 -6.85
N CYS A 175 11.82 26.52 -6.38
CA CYS A 175 10.48 26.24 -6.88
C CYS A 175 9.75 27.55 -7.20
N PHE A 176 8.98 27.53 -8.28
CA PHE A 176 8.18 28.65 -8.74
C PHE A 176 6.75 28.18 -9.03
N ILE A 177 5.78 28.96 -8.58
CA ILE A 177 4.37 28.86 -8.94
C ILE A 177 3.97 30.22 -9.52
N PRO A 178 3.35 30.28 -10.72
CA PRO A 178 2.88 31.53 -11.30
C PRO A 178 2.01 32.33 -10.33
N GLY A 179 2.28 33.63 -10.23
CA GLY A 179 1.56 34.51 -9.30
C GLY A 179 1.94 34.37 -7.83
N GLN A 180 2.91 33.51 -7.48
CA GLN A 180 3.42 33.36 -6.12
C GLN A 180 4.91 33.72 -6.01
N SER A 181 5.36 33.93 -4.77
CA SER A 181 6.78 34.12 -4.48
C SER A 181 7.58 32.84 -4.72
N TYR A 182 8.87 33.01 -5.04
CA TYR A 182 9.80 31.91 -5.16
C TYR A 182 9.98 31.18 -3.84
N MET A 183 9.95 29.86 -3.89
CA MET A 183 10.15 28.99 -2.74
C MET A 183 11.44 28.18 -2.87
N ARG A 184 11.95 27.70 -1.73
CA ARG A 184 13.15 26.86 -1.68
C ARG A 184 12.96 25.71 -0.70
N SER A 185 13.51 24.56 -1.03
CA SER A 185 13.61 23.44 -0.10
C SER A 185 14.81 22.57 -0.44
N ASP A 186 15.38 21.89 0.54
CA ASP A 186 16.40 20.85 0.37
C ASP A 186 15.81 19.46 0.08
N ASN A 187 14.48 19.34 -0.01
CA ASN A 187 13.82 18.05 -0.15
C ASN A 187 12.65 18.09 -1.14
N LEU A 188 12.68 17.18 -2.13
CA LEU A 188 11.61 17.00 -3.11
C LEU A 188 10.24 16.73 -2.46
N ARG A 189 10.16 16.07 -1.29
CA ARG A 189 8.88 15.86 -0.60
C ARG A 189 8.21 17.15 -0.15
N ALA A 190 8.98 18.17 0.20
CA ALA A 190 8.43 19.47 0.54
C ALA A 190 8.00 20.23 -0.72
N ILE A 191 8.76 20.08 -1.82
CA ILE A 191 8.37 20.61 -3.13
C ILE A 191 7.07 19.97 -3.63
N ASP A 192 6.86 18.66 -3.43
CA ASP A 192 5.60 18.00 -3.78
C ASP A 192 4.40 18.64 -3.06
N ARG A 193 4.55 18.99 -1.77
CA ARG A 193 3.47 19.64 -1.01
C ARG A 193 3.15 21.03 -1.55
N ILE A 194 4.18 21.76 -1.98
CA ILE A 194 4.02 23.08 -2.60
C ILE A 194 3.21 22.96 -3.89
N PHE A 195 3.57 22.00 -4.76
CA PHE A 195 2.85 21.75 -6.01
C PHE A 195 1.46 21.12 -5.80
N ALA A 196 1.29 20.30 -4.77
CA ALA A 196 0.00 19.70 -4.42
C ALA A 196 -1.07 20.76 -4.10
N ASN A 197 -0.68 21.90 -3.51
CA ASN A 197 -1.57 23.04 -3.28
C ASN A 197 -2.07 23.70 -4.58
N GLN A 198 -1.50 23.34 -5.73
CA GLN A 198 -1.92 23.76 -7.06
C GLN A 198 -2.51 22.58 -7.87
N ASN A 199 -2.93 21.51 -7.19
CA ASN A 199 -3.42 20.26 -7.78
C ASN A 199 -2.39 19.49 -8.62
N ILE A 200 -1.10 19.81 -8.48
CA ILE A 200 -0.02 19.10 -9.18
C ILE A 200 0.56 18.07 -8.23
N GLN A 201 0.05 16.85 -8.35
CA GLN A 201 0.46 15.72 -7.52
C GLN A 201 1.67 15.01 -8.14
N PRO A 202 2.63 14.53 -7.34
CA PRO A 202 3.69 13.68 -7.87
C PRO A 202 3.09 12.36 -8.39
N ASN A 203 3.53 11.93 -9.57
CA ASN A 203 3.28 10.60 -10.10
C ASN A 203 3.83 9.55 -9.13
N LEU A 204 3.02 8.54 -8.85
CA LEU A 204 3.40 7.46 -7.94
C LEU A 204 4.42 6.51 -8.57
N GLY A 205 4.28 6.27 -9.87
CA GLY A 205 5.08 5.35 -10.65
C GLY A 205 5.67 6.02 -11.87
N SER A 206 6.72 5.40 -12.42
CA SER A 206 7.29 5.81 -13.71
C SER A 206 7.58 4.57 -14.54
N ASP A 207 7.34 4.65 -15.84
CA ASP A 207 7.54 3.54 -16.76
C ASP A 207 9.02 3.21 -17.03
N ALA A 208 9.96 3.97 -16.44
CA ALA A 208 11.39 3.94 -16.75
C ALA A 208 12.03 2.55 -16.60
N HIS A 209 11.47 1.71 -15.73
CA HIS A 209 11.96 0.36 -15.42
C HIS A 209 11.02 -0.75 -15.93
N ILE A 210 9.89 -0.39 -16.55
CA ILE A 210 8.91 -1.35 -17.07
C ILE A 210 9.28 -1.73 -18.50
N MET A 211 9.43 -3.03 -18.72
CA MET A 211 9.61 -3.62 -20.05
C MET A 211 8.26 -4.14 -20.54
N ALA A 212 7.64 -3.45 -21.49
CA ALA A 212 6.34 -3.82 -22.07
C ALA A 212 6.34 -3.54 -23.58
N THR A 213 6.94 -4.44 -24.35
CA THR A 213 7.06 -4.32 -25.82
C THR A 213 5.93 -5.05 -26.56
N SER A 214 5.12 -5.84 -25.86
CA SER A 214 4.02 -6.62 -26.42
C SER A 214 2.86 -6.75 -25.41
N THR A 215 1.80 -7.45 -25.83
CA THR A 215 0.58 -7.68 -25.05
C THR A 215 0.20 -9.16 -25.10
N ASN A 216 -0.11 -9.75 -23.95
CA ASN A 216 -0.62 -11.12 -23.88
C ASN A 216 -2.12 -11.22 -24.23
N LEU A 217 -2.80 -10.08 -24.47
CA LEU A 217 -4.20 -10.04 -24.83
C LEU A 217 -4.41 -8.98 -25.93
N SER A 218 -4.22 -9.37 -27.19
CA SER A 218 -4.28 -8.47 -28.34
C SER A 218 -5.64 -7.75 -28.48
N SER A 219 -5.66 -6.63 -29.20
CA SER A 219 -6.89 -5.87 -29.46
C SER A 219 -8.00 -6.71 -30.11
N ILE A 220 -7.64 -7.64 -31.00
CA ILE A 220 -8.58 -8.58 -31.65
C ILE A 220 -9.14 -9.55 -30.60
N ALA A 221 -8.28 -10.13 -29.76
CA ALA A 221 -8.71 -11.04 -28.70
C ALA A 221 -9.62 -10.33 -27.68
N ARG A 222 -9.28 -9.10 -27.28
CA ARG A 222 -10.11 -8.25 -26.40
C ARG A 222 -11.50 -8.04 -26.99
N LYS A 223 -11.60 -7.60 -28.25
CA LYS A 223 -12.89 -7.39 -28.92
C LYS A 223 -13.72 -8.67 -28.98
N LYS A 224 -13.09 -9.81 -29.29
CA LYS A 224 -13.77 -11.12 -29.32
C LYS A 224 -14.35 -11.50 -27.95
N LEU A 225 -13.57 -11.35 -26.88
CA LEU A 225 -14.01 -11.66 -25.51
C LEU A 225 -15.09 -10.68 -25.02
N ALA A 226 -14.89 -9.39 -25.27
CA ALA A 226 -15.84 -8.33 -24.91
C ALA A 226 -17.21 -8.59 -25.54
N ASN A 227 -17.26 -8.88 -26.85
CA ASN A 227 -18.50 -9.17 -27.55
C ASN A 227 -19.15 -10.47 -27.07
N LYS A 228 -18.36 -11.54 -26.87
CA LYS A 228 -18.87 -12.84 -26.43
C LYS A 228 -19.54 -12.78 -25.07
N HIS A 229 -18.99 -12.00 -24.14
CA HIS A 229 -19.44 -11.93 -22.76
C HIS A 229 -20.23 -10.66 -22.42
N GLN A 230 -20.44 -9.77 -23.39
CA GLN A 230 -21.12 -8.48 -23.22
C GLN A 230 -20.48 -7.64 -22.09
N ILE A 231 -19.15 -7.55 -22.11
CA ILE A 231 -18.36 -6.77 -21.15
C ILE A 231 -17.52 -5.71 -21.86
N ALA A 232 -16.89 -4.83 -21.10
CA ALA A 232 -15.81 -3.97 -21.57
C ALA A 232 -14.45 -4.47 -21.06
N ILE A 233 -13.44 -4.44 -21.92
CA ILE A 233 -12.05 -4.77 -21.58
C ILE A 233 -11.16 -3.56 -21.93
N THR A 234 -10.80 -2.80 -20.92
CA THR A 234 -10.07 -1.53 -21.08
C THR A 234 -8.60 -1.71 -20.77
N PRO A 235 -7.68 -1.40 -21.71
CA PRO A 235 -6.24 -1.48 -21.43
C PRO A 235 -5.82 -0.35 -20.49
N VAL A 236 -5.10 -0.71 -19.43
CA VAL A 236 -4.47 0.23 -18.50
C VAL A 236 -3.10 0.61 -19.04
N LYS A 237 -2.87 1.90 -19.21
CA LYS A 237 -1.62 2.42 -19.77
C LYS A 237 -0.86 3.28 -18.78
N LEU A 238 0.46 3.17 -18.78
CA LEU A 238 1.36 4.09 -18.10
C LEU A 238 2.40 4.59 -19.11
N ASN A 239 2.40 5.89 -19.39
CA ASN A 239 3.26 6.52 -20.42
C ASN A 239 3.20 5.77 -21.77
N GLY A 240 2.01 5.37 -22.20
CA GLY A 240 1.77 4.66 -23.46
C GLY A 240 2.03 3.15 -23.42
N LYS A 241 2.68 2.62 -22.37
CA LYS A 241 2.87 1.17 -22.20
C LYS A 241 1.63 0.53 -21.61
N GLU A 242 1.13 -0.52 -22.25
CA GLU A 242 -0.01 -1.31 -21.75
C GLU A 242 0.47 -2.25 -20.63
N ILE A 243 0.06 -1.99 -19.39
CA ILE A 243 0.55 -2.70 -18.19
C ILE A 243 -0.49 -3.62 -17.54
N ALA A 244 -1.77 -3.41 -17.82
CA ALA A 244 -2.86 -4.23 -17.29
C ALA A 244 -4.14 -4.08 -18.14
N TYR A 245 -5.21 -4.78 -17.75
CA TYR A 245 -6.54 -4.69 -18.34
C TYR A 245 -7.60 -4.66 -17.23
N ILE A 246 -8.60 -3.80 -17.40
CA ILE A 246 -9.82 -3.76 -16.57
C ILE A 246 -10.93 -4.48 -17.31
N PHE A 247 -11.51 -5.50 -16.69
CA PHE A 247 -12.71 -6.21 -17.15
C PHE A 247 -13.89 -5.69 -16.35
N SER A 248 -14.82 -5.03 -17.04
CA SER A 248 -15.95 -4.34 -16.41
C SER A 248 -17.26 -4.68 -17.10
N ASN A 249 -18.35 -4.59 -16.35
CA ASN A 249 -19.69 -4.65 -16.92
C ASN A 249 -19.95 -3.33 -17.69
N GLN A 250 -20.50 -3.39 -18.91
CA GLN A 250 -20.53 -2.29 -19.89
C GLN A 250 -21.21 -0.99 -19.43
N HIS A 251 -21.90 -1.02 -18.29
CA HIS A 251 -22.77 0.06 -17.83
C HIS A 251 -22.08 1.13 -16.96
N GLN A 252 -20.97 0.83 -16.27
CA GLN A 252 -20.10 1.78 -15.55
C GLN A 252 -18.94 1.03 -14.90
N TYR A 253 -17.80 1.67 -14.67
CA TYR A 253 -16.78 1.10 -13.77
C TYR A 253 -17.28 1.05 -12.32
N SER A 254 -16.91 0.00 -11.60
CA SER A 254 -17.16 -0.11 -10.16
C SER A 254 -16.14 0.70 -9.37
N ASN A 255 -16.57 1.30 -8.25
CA ASN A 255 -15.68 1.91 -7.26
C ASN A 255 -14.78 0.88 -6.56
N THR A 256 -15.04 -0.42 -6.74
CA THR A 256 -14.19 -1.52 -6.27
C THR A 256 -13.53 -2.22 -7.45
N LEU A 257 -12.20 -2.30 -7.41
CA LEU A 257 -11.42 -3.12 -8.33
C LEU A 257 -10.85 -4.35 -7.62
N PHE A 258 -10.78 -5.48 -8.31
CA PHE A 258 -10.16 -6.71 -7.85
C PHE A 258 -8.92 -7.02 -8.68
N LEU A 259 -7.74 -6.91 -8.07
CA LEU A 259 -6.47 -7.21 -8.71
C LEU A 259 -6.02 -8.62 -8.36
N SER A 260 -5.75 -9.44 -9.38
CA SER A 260 -5.06 -10.72 -9.23
C SER A 260 -3.67 -10.65 -9.82
N ALA A 261 -2.65 -10.98 -9.03
CA ALA A 261 -1.25 -10.98 -9.45
C ALA A 261 -0.36 -11.87 -8.57
N HIS A 262 0.87 -12.08 -9.00
CA HIS A 262 1.96 -12.39 -8.08
C HIS A 262 2.60 -11.10 -7.61
N ALA A 263 3.07 -11.09 -6.36
CA ALA A 263 3.74 -9.93 -5.81
C ALA A 263 4.82 -10.28 -4.78
N GLY A 264 5.82 -9.41 -4.70
CA GLY A 264 6.94 -9.50 -3.78
C GLY A 264 7.18 -8.18 -3.06
N GLY A 265 7.38 -8.25 -1.74
CA GLY A 265 7.65 -7.14 -0.84
C GLY A 265 9.10 -7.07 -0.35
N ASP A 266 9.97 -7.97 -0.82
CA ASP A 266 11.37 -8.05 -0.40
C ASP A 266 12.15 -6.84 -0.97
N ASN A 267 12.74 -6.00 -0.10
CA ASN A 267 13.54 -4.81 -0.46
C ASN A 267 12.85 -3.76 -1.34
N VAL A 268 11.52 -3.79 -1.42
CA VAL A 268 10.75 -2.75 -2.10
C VAL A 268 10.26 -1.75 -1.06
N GLY A 269 10.53 -0.47 -1.30
CA GLY A 269 10.20 0.60 -0.35
C GLY A 269 8.69 0.77 -0.13
N THR A 270 8.34 1.83 0.58
CA THR A 270 6.95 2.24 0.78
C THR A 270 6.60 3.43 -0.11
N PHE A 271 5.31 3.66 -0.33
CA PHE A 271 4.78 4.84 -1.00
C PHE A 271 3.59 5.40 -0.24
N THR A 272 3.29 6.68 -0.50
CA THR A 272 2.07 7.33 0.00
C THR A 272 0.93 7.04 -0.98
N LYS A 273 -0.11 6.33 -0.53
CA LYS A 273 -1.31 6.06 -1.32
C LYS A 273 -2.01 7.37 -1.73
N PRO A 274 -2.72 7.39 -2.87
CA PRO A 274 -3.70 8.43 -3.17
C PRO A 274 -4.71 8.62 -2.05
N ASP A 275 -5.30 9.81 -2.02
CA ASP A 275 -6.44 10.13 -1.17
C ASP A 275 -7.65 9.26 -1.56
N GLY A 276 -8.50 8.94 -0.59
CA GLY A 276 -9.74 8.19 -0.82
C GLY A 276 -9.58 6.66 -0.92
N ILE A 277 -8.50 6.14 -1.51
CA ILE A 277 -8.39 4.69 -1.78
C ILE A 277 -8.04 3.82 -0.55
N GLU A 278 -8.80 2.74 -0.38
CA GLU A 278 -8.55 1.62 0.53
C GLU A 278 -7.92 0.43 -0.21
N PHE A 279 -6.91 -0.21 0.40
CA PHE A 279 -6.39 -1.48 -0.10
C PHE A 279 -6.75 -2.61 0.85
N ASN A 280 -7.45 -3.64 0.34
CA ASN A 280 -7.80 -4.83 1.08
C ASN A 280 -7.04 -6.03 0.54
N PHE A 281 -6.06 -6.48 1.30
CA PHE A 281 -5.20 -7.59 0.92
C PHE A 281 -5.80 -8.91 1.36
N VAL A 282 -5.85 -9.86 0.43
CA VAL A 282 -6.32 -11.22 0.74
C VAL A 282 -5.38 -11.92 1.72
N ALA A 283 -4.07 -11.70 1.61
CA ALA A 283 -3.10 -12.19 2.58
C ALA A 283 -2.71 -11.11 3.60
N PRO A 284 -2.41 -11.47 4.87
CA PRO A 284 -1.73 -10.59 5.81
C PRO A 284 -0.31 -10.23 5.34
N SER A 285 0.30 -9.21 5.96
CA SER A 285 1.69 -8.84 5.68
C SER A 285 2.64 -10.03 5.90
N ASN A 286 3.66 -10.15 5.04
CA ASN A 286 4.67 -11.20 5.09
C ASN A 286 4.11 -12.64 4.99
N HIS A 287 3.13 -12.85 4.11
CA HIS A 287 2.57 -14.18 3.82
C HIS A 287 2.60 -14.51 2.32
N LEU A 288 2.75 -15.80 1.99
CA LEU A 288 2.46 -16.35 0.68
C LEU A 288 0.97 -16.69 0.63
N LEU A 289 0.28 -16.21 -0.40
CA LEU A 289 -1.13 -16.49 -0.60
C LEU A 289 -1.30 -17.85 -1.27
N GLN A 290 -2.05 -18.75 -0.63
CA GLN A 290 -2.55 -19.98 -1.26
C GLN A 290 -4.03 -19.80 -1.56
N SER A 291 -4.39 -19.72 -2.84
CA SER A 291 -5.76 -19.42 -3.26
C SER A 291 -6.08 -19.91 -4.66
N ASN A 292 -7.34 -20.26 -4.87
CA ASN A 292 -7.96 -20.18 -6.20
C ASN A 292 -8.59 -18.79 -6.35
N THR A 293 -8.10 -17.99 -7.30
CA THR A 293 -8.56 -16.60 -7.51
C THR A 293 -10.04 -16.52 -7.86
N MET A 294 -10.54 -17.37 -8.76
CA MET A 294 -11.92 -17.29 -9.22
C MET A 294 -12.90 -17.70 -8.12
N LEU A 295 -12.57 -18.74 -7.34
CA LEU A 295 -13.36 -19.12 -6.18
C LEU A 295 -13.43 -18.00 -5.14
N PHE A 296 -12.29 -17.35 -4.86
CA PHE A 296 -12.26 -16.22 -3.93
C PHE A 296 -13.11 -15.05 -4.43
N ALA A 297 -13.02 -14.72 -5.72
CA ALA A 297 -13.82 -13.67 -6.34
C ALA A 297 -15.33 -13.99 -6.28
N GLU A 298 -15.72 -15.26 -6.47
CA GLU A 298 -17.11 -15.69 -6.33
C GLU A 298 -17.61 -15.57 -4.89
N LYS A 299 -16.82 -16.00 -3.90
CA LYS A 299 -17.12 -15.82 -2.47
C LYS A 299 -17.24 -14.34 -2.12
N TYR A 300 -16.36 -13.51 -2.65
CA TYR A 300 -16.39 -12.06 -2.44
C TYR A 300 -17.64 -11.42 -3.04
N LYS A 301 -18.04 -11.80 -4.27
CA LYS A 301 -19.33 -11.39 -4.89
C LYS A 301 -20.51 -11.71 -3.95
N LYS A 302 -20.50 -12.88 -3.29
CA LYS A 302 -21.59 -13.35 -2.42
C LYS A 302 -21.54 -12.77 -0.99
N ASN A 303 -20.67 -11.82 -0.69
CA ASN A 303 -20.42 -11.31 0.68
C ASN A 303 -19.93 -12.40 1.66
N GLU A 304 -19.33 -13.49 1.17
CA GLU A 304 -18.85 -14.62 1.99
C GLU A 304 -17.35 -14.49 2.35
N VAL A 305 -16.83 -13.26 2.39
CA VAL A 305 -15.41 -12.94 2.64
C VAL A 305 -15.30 -11.82 3.67
N LEU A 306 -14.50 -12.06 4.70
CA LEU A 306 -14.13 -11.13 5.76
C LEU A 306 -12.61 -11.08 5.91
N PHE A 307 -12.03 -9.86 5.90
CA PHE A 307 -10.61 -9.63 6.16
C PHE A 307 -10.36 -9.56 7.67
N LYS A 308 -9.89 -10.66 8.27
CA LYS A 308 -9.86 -10.85 9.73
C LYS A 308 -8.64 -10.19 10.40
N GLU A 309 -7.51 -10.10 9.71
CA GLU A 309 -6.24 -9.60 10.24
C GLU A 309 -6.04 -8.09 10.01
N ASP A 310 -5.51 -7.38 11.01
CA ASP A 310 -5.33 -5.91 10.93
C ASP A 310 -4.46 -5.48 9.73
N SER A 311 -3.47 -6.30 9.38
CA SER A 311 -2.54 -6.01 8.29
C SER A 311 -3.15 -6.20 6.90
N GLN A 312 -4.37 -6.74 6.79
CA GLN A 312 -5.08 -6.90 5.52
C GLN A 312 -5.78 -5.62 5.06
N ILE A 313 -6.13 -4.69 5.95
CA ILE A 313 -6.90 -3.49 5.61
C ILE A 313 -6.02 -2.24 5.76
N TYR A 314 -5.66 -1.64 4.63
CA TYR A 314 -5.05 -0.31 4.56
C TYR A 314 -6.12 0.71 4.16
N ALA A 315 -6.94 1.08 5.15
CA ALA A 315 -7.96 2.12 5.03
C ALA A 315 -7.38 3.45 4.49
N SER A 316 -8.23 4.31 3.92
CA SER A 316 -7.86 5.61 3.36
C SER A 316 -6.90 6.46 4.22
N PRO A 317 -7.04 6.57 5.55
CA PRO A 317 -6.11 7.34 6.37
C PRO A 317 -4.75 6.66 6.63
N HIS A 318 -4.63 5.36 6.41
CA HIS A 318 -3.35 4.69 6.47
C HIS A 318 -2.57 5.02 5.21
N ARG A 319 -1.87 6.15 5.20
CA ARG A 319 -1.31 6.72 3.97
C ARG A 319 -0.13 5.94 3.40
N GLU A 320 0.61 5.21 4.21
CA GLU A 320 1.80 4.48 3.75
C GLU A 320 1.46 3.04 3.36
N ALA A 321 1.93 2.58 2.20
CA ALA A 321 1.76 1.21 1.72
C ALA A 321 3.06 0.67 1.13
N THR A 322 3.28 -0.64 1.19
CA THR A 322 4.43 -1.29 0.54
C THR A 322 4.29 -1.23 -0.98
N ASN A 323 5.36 -0.84 -1.67
CA ASN A 323 5.39 -0.78 -3.13
C ASN A 323 5.74 -2.14 -3.74
N TYR A 324 4.85 -3.11 -3.61
CA TYR A 324 5.10 -4.48 -4.07
C TYR A 324 5.55 -4.53 -5.53
N SER A 325 6.58 -5.32 -5.82
CA SER A 325 6.86 -5.72 -7.20
C SER A 325 5.74 -6.63 -7.68
N LEU A 326 5.25 -6.42 -8.90
CA LEU A 326 4.09 -7.11 -9.45
C LEU A 326 4.49 -7.97 -10.66
N ASN A 327 3.80 -9.09 -10.81
CA ASN A 327 3.98 -9.98 -11.95
C ASN A 327 2.64 -10.61 -12.37
N GLY A 328 2.33 -10.53 -13.66
CA GLY A 328 1.09 -11.04 -14.27
C GLY A 328 1.07 -12.56 -14.55
N ASN A 329 2.16 -13.28 -14.31
CA ASN A 329 2.30 -14.72 -14.57
C ASN A 329 1.52 -15.59 -13.56
N ILE A 330 0.23 -15.31 -13.42
CA ILE A 330 -0.73 -16.07 -12.65
C ILE A 330 -1.49 -17.04 -13.54
N HIS A 331 -2.06 -18.07 -12.93
CA HIS A 331 -2.85 -19.10 -13.63
C HIS A 331 -4.20 -18.60 -14.16
N THR A 332 -4.75 -17.52 -13.57
CA THR A 332 -6.03 -16.94 -14.02
C THR A 332 -5.92 -16.42 -15.44
N GLN A 333 -6.77 -16.90 -16.34
CA GLN A 333 -6.80 -16.51 -17.75
C GLN A 333 -7.84 -15.40 -18.02
N PRO A 334 -7.61 -14.54 -19.03
CA PRO A 334 -8.58 -13.52 -19.46
C PRO A 334 -10.00 -14.04 -19.72
N GLU A 335 -10.13 -15.24 -20.32
CA GLU A 335 -11.41 -15.88 -20.63
C GLU A 335 -12.23 -16.18 -19.36
N GLN A 336 -11.56 -16.63 -18.30
CA GLN A 336 -12.22 -16.97 -17.03
C GLN A 336 -12.78 -15.71 -16.37
N VAL A 337 -12.00 -14.63 -16.39
CA VAL A 337 -12.40 -13.33 -15.86
C VAL A 337 -13.53 -12.73 -16.70
N ALA A 338 -13.42 -12.77 -18.03
CA ALA A 338 -14.45 -12.24 -18.92
C ALA A 338 -15.80 -12.94 -18.72
N ASN A 339 -15.78 -14.28 -18.64
CA ASN A 339 -16.97 -15.07 -18.35
C ASN A 339 -17.55 -14.78 -16.95
N PHE A 340 -16.70 -14.57 -15.95
CA PHE A 340 -17.14 -14.24 -14.60
C PHE A 340 -17.81 -12.86 -14.53
N ILE A 341 -17.20 -11.83 -15.11
CA ILE A 341 -17.76 -10.48 -15.14
C ILE A 341 -19.06 -10.44 -15.97
N GLY A 342 -19.12 -11.12 -17.11
CA GLY A 342 -20.35 -11.19 -17.92
C GLY A 342 -21.53 -11.88 -17.22
N LYS A 343 -21.27 -12.74 -16.23
CA LYS A 343 -22.29 -13.37 -15.38
C LYS A 343 -22.57 -12.61 -14.08
N MET A 344 -21.84 -11.54 -13.80
CA MET A 344 -22.05 -10.72 -12.62
C MET A 344 -23.23 -9.77 -12.87
N ASN A 345 -24.45 -10.27 -12.66
CA ASN A 345 -25.66 -9.47 -12.75
C ASN A 345 -25.75 -8.50 -11.55
N PRO A 346 -25.87 -7.18 -11.77
CA PRO A 346 -26.08 -6.20 -10.70
C PRO A 346 -27.33 -6.45 -9.84
N GLU A 347 -28.36 -7.13 -10.38
CA GLU A 347 -29.65 -7.31 -9.71
C GLU A 347 -29.67 -8.45 -8.67
N GLU A 348 -28.65 -9.31 -8.62
CA GLU A 348 -28.59 -10.49 -7.74
C GLU A 348 -28.15 -10.20 -6.29
N GLY A 349 -28.10 -8.93 -5.85
CA GLY A 349 -27.88 -8.57 -4.43
C GLY A 349 -26.46 -8.86 -3.87
N GLY A 350 -25.44 -8.93 -4.72
CA GLY A 350 -24.04 -9.17 -4.33
C GLY A 350 -23.10 -7.97 -4.46
N GLN A 351 -21.83 -8.14 -4.05
CA GLN A 351 -20.80 -7.13 -4.30
C GLN A 351 -20.46 -7.03 -5.79
N ARG A 352 -20.50 -5.81 -6.32
CA ARG A 352 -20.06 -5.50 -7.68
C ARG A 352 -18.62 -4.99 -7.65
N PHE A 353 -17.77 -5.56 -8.51
CA PHE A 353 -16.40 -5.10 -8.70
C PHE A 353 -15.95 -5.40 -10.12
N ASP A 354 -15.02 -4.58 -10.61
CA ASP A 354 -14.34 -4.86 -11.88
C ASP A 354 -13.04 -5.62 -11.60
N PHE A 355 -12.57 -6.37 -12.59
CA PHE A 355 -11.40 -7.22 -12.44
C PHE A 355 -10.19 -6.63 -13.15
N VAL A 356 -9.02 -6.65 -12.50
CA VAL A 356 -7.76 -6.19 -13.06
C VAL A 356 -6.81 -7.38 -13.21
N LEU A 357 -6.37 -7.61 -14.45
CA LEU A 357 -5.27 -8.54 -14.76
C LEU A 357 -4.09 -7.76 -15.33
N LEU A 358 -2.89 -8.07 -14.85
CA LEU A 358 -1.67 -7.48 -15.40
C LEU A 358 -1.39 -8.03 -16.82
N ASN A 359 -0.78 -7.20 -17.66
CA ASN A 359 -0.19 -7.66 -18.91
C ASN A 359 1.00 -8.56 -18.57
N ARG A 360 0.96 -9.84 -18.96
CA ARG A 360 2.02 -10.81 -18.65
C ARG A 360 3.35 -10.45 -19.31
N GLU A 361 3.29 -9.71 -20.41
CA GLU A 361 4.45 -9.23 -21.13
C GLU A 361 5.03 -7.94 -20.51
N ALA A 362 4.29 -7.26 -19.63
CA ALA A 362 4.79 -6.12 -18.89
C ALA A 362 5.55 -6.58 -17.63
N ARG A 363 6.88 -6.53 -17.70
CA ARG A 363 7.77 -6.96 -16.61
C ARG A 363 8.36 -5.79 -15.85
N GLY A 364 8.66 -6.04 -14.57
CA GLY A 364 9.32 -5.08 -13.68
C GLY A 364 8.37 -4.07 -13.04
N GLY A 365 7.07 -4.09 -13.34
CA GLY A 365 6.12 -3.15 -12.75
C GLY A 365 5.98 -3.30 -11.24
N HIS A 366 5.78 -2.17 -10.58
CA HIS A 366 5.47 -2.09 -9.15
C HIS A 366 4.03 -1.67 -8.93
N PHE A 367 3.61 -1.79 -7.67
CA PHE A 367 2.24 -1.47 -7.27
C PHE A 367 1.92 0.00 -7.54
N THR A 368 2.84 0.92 -7.29
CA THR A 368 2.70 2.33 -7.63
C THR A 368 2.46 2.59 -9.12
N ASP A 369 3.09 1.82 -10.00
CA ASP A 369 2.94 1.96 -11.44
C ASP A 369 1.54 1.55 -11.90
N LEU A 370 1.02 0.47 -11.30
CA LEU A 370 -0.37 0.06 -11.54
C LEU A 370 -1.34 1.13 -11.04
N ILE A 371 -1.15 1.65 -9.81
CA ILE A 371 -2.04 2.70 -9.27
C ILE A 371 -2.00 3.95 -10.16
N GLN A 372 -0.81 4.35 -10.62
CA GLN A 372 -0.68 5.48 -11.55
C GLN A 372 -1.39 5.18 -12.88
N GLY A 373 -1.15 4.02 -13.49
CA GLY A 373 -1.79 3.66 -14.76
C GLY A 373 -3.31 3.58 -14.64
N LEU A 374 -3.85 3.09 -13.51
CA LEU A 374 -5.28 3.09 -13.23
C LEU A 374 -5.83 4.51 -13.17
N LYS A 375 -5.16 5.40 -12.43
CA LYS A 375 -5.51 6.82 -12.34
C LYS A 375 -5.55 7.46 -13.73
N ASP A 376 -4.51 7.26 -14.52
CA ASP A 376 -4.37 7.84 -15.86
C ASP A 376 -5.43 7.28 -16.84
N THR A 377 -5.86 6.04 -16.64
CA THR A 377 -6.84 5.36 -17.52
C THR A 377 -8.28 5.71 -17.15
N LEU A 378 -8.58 5.86 -15.86
CA LEU A 378 -9.94 6.11 -15.37
C LEU A 378 -10.25 7.60 -15.22
N ASP A 379 -9.24 8.45 -15.07
CA ASP A 379 -9.37 9.88 -14.71
C ASP A 379 -9.97 10.11 -13.30
N TRP A 380 -10.05 9.04 -12.50
CA TRP A 380 -10.42 9.06 -11.09
C TRP A 380 -9.80 7.84 -10.38
N MET A 381 -9.90 7.79 -9.05
CA MET A 381 -9.37 6.69 -8.25
C MET A 381 -10.49 5.83 -7.66
N PRO A 382 -10.44 4.50 -7.80
CA PRO A 382 -11.37 3.61 -7.09
C PRO A 382 -11.28 3.80 -5.58
N GLU A 383 -12.43 3.71 -4.91
CA GLU A 383 -12.50 3.76 -3.45
C GLU A 383 -11.83 2.55 -2.82
N ARG A 384 -11.87 1.40 -3.49
CA ARG A 384 -11.34 0.14 -2.95
C ARG A 384 -10.60 -0.69 -4.00
N LEU A 385 -9.44 -1.22 -3.62
CA LEU A 385 -8.71 -2.21 -4.39
C LEU A 385 -8.54 -3.49 -3.56
N ILE A 386 -9.13 -4.59 -4.03
CA ILE A 386 -8.92 -5.92 -3.47
C ILE A 386 -7.64 -6.50 -4.07
N CYS A 387 -6.62 -6.68 -3.23
CA CYS A 387 -5.29 -7.12 -3.60
C CYS A 387 -5.15 -8.63 -3.38
N HIS A 388 -5.41 -9.42 -4.43
CA HIS A 388 -5.22 -10.86 -4.44
C HIS A 388 -3.82 -11.21 -4.94
N PHE A 389 -2.85 -11.15 -4.04
CA PHE A 389 -1.46 -11.51 -4.31
C PHE A 389 -0.66 -11.86 -3.04
N CYS A 390 0.49 -12.49 -3.22
CA CYS A 390 1.45 -12.78 -2.15
C CYS A 390 2.09 -11.50 -1.59
N ARG A 391 2.40 -11.48 -0.30
CA ARG A 391 2.95 -10.30 0.41
C ARG A 391 4.24 -10.62 1.14
N ARG A 392 5.02 -11.58 0.65
CA ARG A 392 6.34 -11.94 1.18
C ARG A 392 7.24 -10.71 1.28
N GLN A 393 7.81 -10.46 2.44
CA GLN A 393 8.73 -9.34 2.70
C GLN A 393 10.09 -9.78 3.26
N ASN A 394 10.19 -11.03 3.71
CA ASN A 394 11.43 -11.65 4.15
C ASN A 394 11.34 -13.19 4.07
N LYS A 395 12.41 -13.87 4.51
CA LYS A 395 12.54 -15.33 4.49
C LYS A 395 11.61 -16.04 5.49
N ASN A 396 11.11 -15.35 6.53
CA ASN A 396 10.23 -15.90 7.55
C ASN A 396 8.75 -15.81 7.13
N VAL A 397 8.47 -16.15 5.87
CA VAL A 397 7.13 -16.05 5.28
C VAL A 397 6.29 -17.25 5.68
N LYS A 398 5.00 -17.03 5.93
CA LYS A 398 4.02 -18.11 6.20
C LYS A 398 3.05 -18.26 5.04
N ILE A 399 2.52 -19.46 4.86
CA ILE A 399 1.42 -19.68 3.92
C ILE A 399 0.12 -19.21 4.58
N PHE A 400 -0.68 -18.45 3.83
CA PHE A 400 -2.02 -18.02 4.22
C PHE A 400 -3.03 -18.57 3.20
N PRO A 401 -3.85 -19.56 3.59
CA PRO A 401 -4.98 -20.00 2.78
C PRO A 401 -6.03 -18.89 2.68
N ALA A 402 -6.45 -18.52 1.47
CA ALA A 402 -7.47 -17.49 1.29
C ALA A 402 -8.82 -17.87 1.90
N SER A 403 -9.08 -19.17 2.07
CA SER A 403 -10.25 -19.70 2.76
C SER A 403 -10.34 -19.28 4.22
N ASN A 404 -9.23 -18.86 4.83
CA ASN A 404 -9.26 -18.30 6.19
C ASN A 404 -10.07 -17.00 6.26
N ASN A 405 -10.27 -16.32 5.12
CA ASN A 405 -11.15 -15.15 5.05
C ASN A 405 -12.62 -15.51 4.83
N TYR A 406 -12.97 -16.78 4.56
CA TYR A 406 -14.37 -17.14 4.33
C TYR A 406 -15.15 -17.06 5.64
N THR A 407 -16.41 -16.68 5.51
CA THR A 407 -17.42 -16.74 6.56
C THR A 407 -18.22 -18.03 6.36
N ASP A 408 -18.26 -18.89 7.38
CA ASP A 408 -19.17 -20.03 7.36
C ASP A 408 -20.60 -19.48 7.49
N ARG A 409 -21.54 -20.01 6.68
CA ARG A 409 -22.95 -19.60 6.69
C ARG A 409 -23.70 -19.93 8.00
N SER A 410 -23.02 -20.46 9.02
CA SER A 410 -23.63 -20.94 10.26
C SER A 410 -23.81 -19.88 11.35
N ASP A 411 -23.22 -18.68 11.20
CA ASP A 411 -23.24 -17.66 12.26
C ASP A 411 -24.25 -16.54 11.98
N SER A 412 -25.20 -16.77 11.06
CA SER A 412 -26.30 -15.86 10.76
C SER A 412 -27.63 -16.62 10.70
N GLU A 413 -28.11 -17.07 11.85
CA GLU A 413 -29.53 -17.22 12.16
C GLU A 413 -29.88 -16.34 13.35
#